data_AF-A0A550GVA7-F1
#
_entry.id   AF-A0A550GVA7-F1
#
_cell.length_a   1.000
_cell.length_b   1.000
_cell.length_c   1.000
_cell.angle_alpha   90.00
_cell.angle_beta   90.00
_cell.angle_gamma   90.00
#
_symmetry.space_group_name_H-M   'P 1'
#
loop_
_entity.id
_entity.type
_entity.pdbx_description
1 polymer ?
#
loop_
_entity_poly.entity_id
_entity_poly.type
_entity_poly.pdbx_seq_one_letter_code
_entity_poly.pdbx_strand_id
1 'polypeptide(L)'
;MEISKKKLREEVLKRIKFMRTCVLARELCLLIRSNRAILEPKDVEEVCIFISNLCKEENCDEPSALCMRAVNALNDKDEKNYLELCAKSCMKCGEAKRPPPMKNAYVS
;
A
#
# COMPACT_ATOMS: atom_id res chain seq x y z
N MET A 1 21.49 -5.02 28.76
CA MET A 1 20.10 -4.49 28.78
C MET A 1 19.85 -3.46 27.66
N GLU A 2 20.82 -2.62 27.29
CA GLU A 2 20.67 -1.59 26.24
C GLU A 2 20.45 -2.15 24.81
N ILE A 3 21.08 -3.28 24.49
CA ILE A 3 20.91 -3.96 23.18
C ILE A 3 19.45 -4.35 22.95
N SER A 4 18.74 -4.77 24.01
CA SER A 4 17.30 -5.11 23.94
C SER A 4 16.43 -3.87 23.70
N LYS A 5 16.74 -2.74 24.34
CA LYS A 5 16.03 -1.46 24.12
C LYS A 5 16.23 -0.92 22.70
N LYS A 6 17.46 -0.99 22.18
CA LYS A 6 17.77 -0.55 20.80
C LYS A 6 17.02 -1.39 19.77
N LYS A 7 17.03 -2.72 19.93
CA LYS A 7 16.28 -3.64 19.05
C LYS A 7 14.78 -3.39 19.08
N LEU A 8 14.20 -3.20 20.28
CA LEU A 8 12.78 -2.89 20.43
C LEU A 8 12.41 -1.56 19.75
N ARG A 9 13.25 -0.53 19.91
CA ARG A 9 13.06 0.76 19.21
C ARG A 9 13.06 0.58 17.70
N GLU A 10 13.98 -0.19 17.14
CA GLU A 10 14.05 -0.46 15.70
C GLU A 10 12.81 -1.20 15.20
N GLU A 11 12.30 -2.18 15.97
CA GLU A 11 11.06 -2.89 15.65
C GLU A 11 9.84 -1.96 15.66
N VAL A 12 9.71 -1.10 16.67
CA VAL A 12 8.65 -0.08 16.74
C VAL A 12 8.72 0.88 15.56
N LEU A 13 9.90 1.42 15.26
CA LEU A 13 10.07 2.36 14.13
C LEU A 13 9.76 1.69 12.79
N LYS A 14 10.18 0.43 12.57
CA LYS A 14 9.81 -0.35 11.39
C LYS A 14 8.30 -0.54 11.28
N ARG A 15 7.62 -0.81 12.40
CA ARG A 15 6.16 -0.97 12.42
C ARG A 15 5.43 0.33 12.10
N ILE A 16 5.87 1.45 12.68
CA ILE A 16 5.33 2.79 12.36
C ILE A 16 5.49 3.05 10.87
N LYS A 17 6.69 2.80 10.30
CA LYS A 17 6.96 2.96 8.87
C LYS A 17 6.02 2.12 8.01
N PHE A 18 5.82 0.86 8.38
CA PHE A 18 4.90 -0.05 7.68
C PHE A 18 3.44 0.41 7.73
N MET A 19 2.98 0.95 8.87
CA MET A 19 1.61 1.47 9.02
C MET A 19 1.37 2.72 8.17
N ARG A 20 2.29 3.69 8.19
CA ARG A 20 2.16 4.93 7.38
C ARG A 20 2.28 4.70 5.87
N THR A 21 2.67 3.50 5.44
CA THR A 21 2.94 3.19 4.03
C THR A 21 2.08 2.02 3.56
N CYS A 22 2.52 0.78 3.74
CA CYS A 22 1.83 -0.42 3.22
C CYS A 22 0.38 -0.54 3.71
N VAL A 23 0.12 -0.30 4.99
CA VAL A 23 -1.25 -0.35 5.53
C VAL A 23 -2.09 0.79 4.94
N LEU A 24 -1.61 2.03 5.02
CA LEU A 24 -2.31 3.19 4.46
C LEU A 24 -2.61 3.01 2.95
N ALA A 25 -1.61 2.62 2.17
CA ALA A 25 -1.74 2.35 0.74
C ALA A 25 -2.80 1.28 0.45
N ARG A 26 -2.87 0.22 1.27
CA ARG A 26 -3.84 -0.86 1.09
C ARG A 26 -5.26 -0.43 1.43
N GLU A 27 -5.44 0.29 2.54
CA GLU A 27 -6.75 0.83 2.94
C GLU A 27 -7.29 1.80 1.89
N LEU A 28 -6.45 2.73 1.40
CA LEU A 28 -6.83 3.65 0.31
C LEU A 28 -7.17 2.89 -0.98
N CYS A 29 -6.36 1.90 -1.35
CA CYS A 29 -6.64 1.07 -2.53
C CYS A 29 -7.97 0.33 -2.41
N LEU A 30 -8.31 -0.19 -1.23
CA LEU A 30 -9.58 -0.85 -0.97
C LEU A 30 -10.75 0.13 -1.10
N LEU A 31 -10.64 1.32 -0.50
CA LEU A 31 -11.67 2.36 -0.62
C LEU A 31 -11.94 2.72 -2.08
N ILE A 32 -10.90 2.95 -2.87
CA ILE A 32 -11.04 3.26 -4.30
C ILE A 32 -11.69 2.10 -5.07
N ARG A 33 -11.20 0.88 -4.88
CA ARG A 33 -11.70 -0.29 -5.64
C ARG A 33 -13.15 -0.63 -5.30
N SER A 34 -13.54 -0.50 -4.04
CA SER A 34 -14.89 -0.85 -3.57
C SER A 34 -15.93 0.22 -3.90
N ASN A 35 -15.49 1.46 -4.16
CA ASN A 35 -16.38 2.60 -4.42
C ASN A 35 -16.23 3.17 -5.84
N ARG A 36 -15.54 2.47 -6.77
CA ARG A 36 -15.31 2.97 -8.14
C ARG A 36 -16.59 3.38 -8.86
N ALA A 37 -17.71 2.70 -8.59
CA ALA A 37 -19.00 2.99 -9.23
C ALA A 37 -19.58 4.38 -8.90
N ILE A 38 -19.07 5.05 -7.86
CA ILE A 38 -19.52 6.38 -7.42
C ILE A 38 -18.41 7.44 -7.46
N LEU A 39 -17.22 7.08 -7.95
CA LEU A 39 -16.08 7.98 -8.07
C LEU A 39 -15.89 8.41 -9.51
N GLU A 40 -15.45 9.65 -9.72
CA GLU A 40 -15.03 10.10 -11.04
C GLU A 40 -13.67 9.49 -11.38
N PRO A 41 -13.36 9.29 -12.68
CA PRO A 41 -12.05 8.78 -13.11
C PRO A 41 -10.88 9.57 -12.52
N LYS A 42 -11.06 10.89 -12.34
CA LYS A 42 -10.03 11.76 -11.78
C LYS A 42 -9.75 11.46 -10.30
N ASP A 43 -10.78 11.16 -9.51
CA ASP A 43 -10.63 10.79 -8.09
C ASP A 43 -9.80 9.50 -7.97
N VAL A 44 -10.10 8.53 -8.85
CA VAL A 44 -9.39 7.24 -8.90
C VAL A 44 -7.94 7.44 -9.32
N GLU A 45 -7.68 8.26 -10.35
CA GLU A 45 -6.34 8.59 -10.82
C GLU A 45 -5.48 9.19 -9.70
N GLU A 46 -5.94 10.26 -9.06
CA GLU A 46 -5.18 10.99 -8.06
C GLU A 46 -4.79 10.10 -6.87
N VAL A 47 -5.74 9.31 -6.38
CA VAL A 47 -5.48 8.40 -5.26
C VAL A 47 -4.58 7.24 -5.69
N CYS A 48 -4.74 6.68 -6.89
CA CYS A 48 -3.84 5.63 -7.39
C CYS A 48 -2.40 6.14 -7.60
N ILE A 49 -2.20 7.39 -8.04
CA ILE A 49 -0.88 8.04 -8.10
C ILE A 49 -0.29 8.18 -6.70
N PHE A 50 -1.09 8.67 -5.75
CA PHE A 50 -0.66 8.80 -4.35
C PHE A 50 -0.20 7.45 -3.77
N ILE A 51 -0.96 6.38 -3.99
CA ILE A 51 -0.60 5.01 -3.58
C ILE A 51 0.71 4.56 -4.25
N SER A 52 0.89 4.82 -5.54
CA SER A 52 2.13 4.49 -6.26
C SER A 52 3.35 5.17 -5.64
N ASN A 53 3.21 6.44 -5.24
CA ASN A 53 4.27 7.20 -4.57
C ASN A 53 4.58 6.66 -3.17
N LEU A 54 3.56 6.31 -2.37
CA LEU A 54 3.76 5.65 -1.07
C LEU A 54 4.55 4.34 -1.20
N CYS A 55 4.26 3.53 -2.22
CA CYS A 55 5.04 2.32 -2.48
C CYS A 55 6.51 2.65 -2.82
N LYS A 56 6.75 3.71 -3.59
CA LYS A 56 8.08 4.13 -4.00
C LYS A 56 8.93 4.61 -2.81
N GLU A 57 8.35 5.32 -1.85
CA GLU A 57 9.03 5.76 -0.61
C GLU A 57 9.58 4.57 0.22
N GLU A 58 8.98 3.39 0.08
CA GLU A 58 9.38 2.17 0.77
C GLU A 58 10.19 1.22 -0.10
N ASN A 59 10.69 1.66 -1.26
CA ASN A 59 11.41 0.83 -2.23
C ASN A 59 10.59 -0.40 -2.68
N CYS A 60 9.26 -0.26 -2.71
CA CYS A 60 8.36 -1.26 -3.31
C CYS A 60 8.17 -0.95 -4.80
N ASP A 61 9.26 -1.05 -5.58
CA ASP A 61 9.29 -0.60 -6.98
C ASP A 61 8.32 -1.36 -7.88
N GLU A 62 8.21 -2.69 -7.72
CA GLU A 62 7.30 -3.52 -8.52
C GLU A 62 5.82 -3.12 -8.29
N PRO A 63 5.28 -3.06 -7.05
CA PRO A 63 3.94 -2.53 -6.79
C PRO A 63 3.75 -1.09 -7.28
N SER A 64 4.74 -0.22 -7.05
CA SER A 64 4.68 1.18 -7.46
C SER A 64 4.49 1.30 -8.98
N ALA A 65 5.30 0.57 -9.75
CA ALA A 65 5.22 0.54 -11.21
C ALA A 65 3.90 -0.06 -11.72
N LEU A 66 3.39 -1.12 -11.07
CA LEU A 66 2.10 -1.71 -11.42
C LEU A 66 0.94 -0.74 -11.15
N CYS A 67 0.95 -0.01 -10.04
CA CYS A 67 -0.02 1.04 -9.75
C CYS A 67 0.01 2.15 -10.81
N MET A 68 1.20 2.60 -11.21
CA MET A 68 1.33 3.65 -12.23
C MET A 68 0.85 3.17 -13.61
N ARG A 69 1.14 1.93 -13.98
CA ARG A 69 0.58 1.33 -15.20
C ARG A 69 -0.94 1.21 -15.14
N ALA A 70 -1.51 0.92 -13.98
CA ALA A 70 -2.95 0.90 -13.80
C ALA A 70 -3.55 2.30 -14.00
N VAL A 71 -2.91 3.36 -13.49
CA VAL A 71 -3.31 4.76 -13.75
C VAL A 71 -3.33 5.05 -15.25
N ASN A 72 -2.29 4.64 -15.99
CA ASN A 72 -2.27 4.83 -17.44
C ASN A 72 -3.43 4.10 -18.14
N ALA A 73 -3.67 2.83 -17.78
CA ALA A 73 -4.80 2.07 -18.33
C ALA A 73 -6.16 2.70 -18.01
N LEU A 74 -6.33 3.29 -16.82
CA LEU A 74 -7.52 4.04 -16.45
C LEU A 74 -7.71 5.26 -17.36
N ASN A 75 -6.63 6.02 -17.60
CA ASN A 75 -6.65 7.21 -18.47
C ASN A 75 -6.92 6.85 -19.94
N ASP A 76 -6.45 5.68 -20.38
CA ASP A 76 -6.73 5.12 -21.70
C ASP A 76 -8.14 4.50 -21.82
N LYS A 77 -8.93 4.52 -20.74
CA LYS A 77 -10.27 3.90 -20.65
C LYS A 77 -10.26 2.38 -20.86
N ASP A 78 -9.13 1.73 -20.63
CA ASP A 78 -8.97 0.27 -20.64
C ASP A 78 -9.22 -0.30 -19.24
N GLU A 79 -10.51 -0.38 -18.88
CA GLU A 79 -10.94 -0.83 -17.54
C GLU A 79 -10.47 -2.25 -17.22
N LYS A 80 -10.47 -3.15 -18.21
CA LYS A 80 -10.04 -4.54 -18.01
C LYS A 80 -8.57 -4.58 -17.59
N ASN A 81 -7.70 -3.89 -18.32
CA ASN A 81 -6.28 -3.85 -18.01
C ASN A 81 -6.01 -3.11 -16.68
N TYR A 82 -6.73 -2.03 -16.38
CA TYR A 82 -6.69 -1.37 -15.07
C TYR A 82 -6.95 -2.37 -13.93
N LEU A 83 -8.02 -3.16 -14.03
CA LEU A 83 -8.39 -4.14 -12.99
C LEU A 83 -7.34 -5.25 -12.84
N GLU A 84 -6.80 -5.74 -13.95
CA GLU A 84 -5.75 -6.77 -13.95
C GLU A 84 -4.45 -6.26 -13.30
N LEU A 85 -4.00 -5.06 -13.68
CA LEU A 85 -2.81 -4.42 -13.11
C LEU A 85 -2.99 -4.10 -11.63
N CYS A 86 -4.17 -3.61 -11.26
CA CYS A 86 -4.53 -3.35 -9.87
C CYS A 86 -4.47 -4.63 -9.04
N ALA A 87 -5.07 -5.73 -9.52
CA ALA A 87 -5.01 -7.02 -8.84
C ALA A 87 -3.56 -7.54 -8.66
N LYS A 88 -2.73 -7.43 -9.71
CA LYS A 88 -1.31 -7.80 -9.66
C LYS A 88 -0.55 -6.98 -8.62
N SER A 89 -0.73 -5.66 -8.59
CA SER A 89 -0.10 -4.79 -7.59
C SER A 89 -0.49 -5.18 -6.16
N CYS A 90 -1.77 -5.45 -5.93
CA CYS A 90 -2.29 -5.84 -4.61
C CYS A 90 -1.63 -7.12 -4.07
N MET A 91 -1.38 -8.12 -4.93
CA MET A 91 -0.70 -9.37 -4.55
C MET A 91 0.77 -9.17 -4.20
N LYS A 92 1.39 -8.09 -4.69
CA LYS A 92 2.81 -7.76 -4.50
C LYS A 92 3.05 -6.76 -3.37
N CYS A 93 1.99 -6.13 -2.86
CA CYS A 93 2.07 -5.18 -1.75
C CYS A 93 2.64 -5.83 -0.49
N GLY A 94 3.47 -5.09 0.27
CA GLY A 94 4.01 -5.55 1.55
C GLY A 94 2.92 -5.91 2.58
N GLU A 95 1.73 -5.33 2.46
CA GLU A 95 0.57 -5.69 3.29
C GLU A 95 0.04 -7.10 3.03
N ALA A 96 0.19 -7.63 1.80
CA ALA A 96 -0.11 -9.04 1.54
C ALA A 96 0.82 -9.99 2.30
N LYS A 97 1.97 -9.49 2.76
CA LYS A 97 2.96 -10.19 3.60
C LYS A 97 3.04 -9.57 4.99
N ARG A 98 1.93 -9.01 5.50
CA ARG A 98 1.87 -8.30 6.78
C ARG A 98 2.65 -9.07 7.87
N PRO A 99 3.65 -8.44 8.51
CA PRO A 99 4.36 -9.10 9.59
C PRO A 99 3.40 -9.35 10.76
N PRO A 100 3.57 -10.48 11.48
CA PRO A 100 2.69 -10.83 12.59
C PRO A 100 2.67 -9.72 13.63
N PRO A 101 1.55 -9.55 14.36
CA PRO A 101 1.46 -8.57 15.43
C PRO A 101 2.60 -8.79 16.43
N MET A 102 3.18 -7.71 16.97
CA MET A 102 4.18 -7.82 18.03
C MET A 102 3.57 -8.60 19.19
N LYS A 103 4.20 -9.73 19.55
CA LYS A 103 3.81 -10.48 20.74
C LYS A 103 4.16 -9.63 21.97
N ASN A 104 3.13 -9.23 22.70
CA ASN A 104 3.15 -8.63 24.05
C ASN A 104 4.19 -7.54 24.28
N ALA A 105 3.79 -6.29 24.03
CA ALA A 105 4.30 -5.14 24.78
C ALA A 105 3.14 -4.56 25.61
N TYR A 106 2.78 -5.29 26.67
CA TYR A 106 1.87 -4.93 27.78
C TYR A 106 0.38 -4.65 27.46
N VAL A 107 -0.48 -5.61 27.80
CA VAL A 107 -1.60 -5.37 28.75
C VAL A 107 -1.67 -6.61 29.66
N SER A 108 -1.33 -6.41 30.93
CA SER A 108 -1.77 -7.20 32.08
C SER A 108 -2.58 -6.25 32.97
#